data_AF-A0A7J6KJD1-F1
#
_entry.id   AF-A0A7J6KJD1-F1
#
_cell.length_a   1.000
_cell.length_b   1.000
_cell.length_c   1.000
_cell.angle_alpha   90.00
_cell.angle_beta   90.00
_cell.angle_gamma   90.00
#
_symmetry.space_group_name_H-M   'P 1'
#
loop_
_entity.id
_entity.type
_entity.pdbx_description
1 polymer ?
#
loop_
_entity_poly.entity_id
_entity_poly.type
_entity_poly.pdbx_seq_one_letter_code
_entity_poly.pdbx_strand_id
1 'polypeptide(L)'
;LGLANQLTAKVATQLGYLWDTVNDTVCPRPIDCGAGAFTTRRSCFKWLGKYFDPIGTNIEIAARQRRLLHEVSEATDSWDSLDLPQEMAENVRSLCQTSSIPHPRFVDIRQGLVVFCDASGSGCICADARGVANGRRLLARQKTLNSKWTIARLELCALCLGLLTLNEICEEMDTLTIDGLALPQI
;
A
#
# COMPACT_ATOMS: atom_id res chain seq x y z
N LEU A 1 36.16 -28.97 7.32
CA LEU A 1 36.20 -27.56 6.86
C LEU A 1 35.31 -27.45 5.64
N GLY A 2 34.04 -27.07 5.81
CA GLY A 2 33.11 -26.94 4.70
C GLY A 2 31.68 -26.86 5.19
N LEU A 3 30.91 -25.93 4.61
CA LEU A 3 29.47 -25.65 4.81
C LEU A 3 29.07 -24.63 5.90
N ALA A 4 29.92 -23.65 6.21
CA ALA A 4 29.55 -22.48 7.01
C ALA A 4 29.33 -21.18 6.17
N ASN A 5 29.02 -21.31 4.88
CA ASN A 5 28.68 -20.18 4.01
C ASN A 5 27.23 -20.30 3.49
N GLN A 6 26.28 -20.56 4.39
CA GLN A 6 24.91 -20.17 4.13
C GLN A 6 24.86 -18.64 4.26
N LEU A 7 24.95 -17.96 3.11
CA LEU A 7 24.64 -16.54 2.97
C LEU A 7 23.26 -16.30 3.57
N THR A 8 23.23 -15.88 4.83
CA THR A 8 22.05 -15.38 5.51
C THR A 8 21.58 -14.16 4.74
N ALA A 9 20.46 -14.29 4.02
CA ALA A 9 19.78 -13.15 3.43
C ALA A 9 19.55 -12.11 4.54
N LYS A 10 20.26 -10.97 4.46
CA LYS A 10 20.17 -9.90 5.45
C LYS A 10 18.93 -9.07 5.12
N VAL A 11 17.77 -9.51 5.62
CA VAL A 11 16.57 -8.68 5.61
C VAL A 11 16.84 -7.43 6.44
N ALA A 12 16.86 -6.26 5.80
CA ALA A 12 17.02 -4.97 6.45
C ALA A 12 15.65 -4.29 6.62
N THR A 13 15.54 -3.37 7.58
CA THR A 13 14.36 -2.50 7.70
C THR A 13 14.73 -1.10 7.22
N GLN A 14 13.95 -0.54 6.29
CA GLN A 14 14.14 0.82 5.78
C GLN A 14 12.79 1.52 5.66
N LEU A 15 12.61 2.66 6.33
CA LEU A 15 11.38 3.48 6.29
C LEU A 15 10.07 2.68 6.51
N GLY A 16 10.13 1.64 7.35
CA GLY A 16 8.97 0.77 7.64
C GLY A 16 8.79 -0.42 6.70
N TYR A 17 9.55 -0.52 5.60
CA TYR A 17 9.60 -1.67 4.72
C TYR A 17 10.63 -2.70 5.20
N LEU A 18 10.40 -3.96 4.85
CA LEU A 18 11.40 -5.02 4.86
C LEU A 18 12.07 -5.06 3.49
N TRP A 19 13.39 -5.02 3.46
CA TRP A 19 14.20 -5.10 2.24
C TRP A 19 14.99 -6.41 2.23
N ASP A 20 14.70 -7.26 1.24
CA ASP A 20 15.51 -8.40 0.89
C ASP A 20 16.66 -7.93 -0.02
N THR A 21 17.86 -7.88 0.54
CA THR A 21 19.07 -7.42 -0.17
C THR A 21 19.59 -8.41 -1.19
N VAL A 22 19.17 -9.68 -1.15
CA VAL A 22 19.60 -10.72 -2.09
C VAL A 22 18.80 -10.60 -3.37
N ASN A 23 17.48 -10.46 -3.25
CA ASN A 23 16.58 -10.32 -4.40
C ASN A 23 16.30 -8.86 -4.80
N ASP A 24 16.82 -7.91 -4.03
CA ASP A 24 16.57 -6.47 -4.12
C ASP A 24 15.08 -6.11 -4.21
N THR A 25 14.29 -6.67 -3.28
CA THR A 25 12.85 -6.45 -3.19
C THR A 25 12.46 -5.84 -1.85
N VAL A 26 11.42 -5.02 -1.86
CA VAL A 26 10.83 -4.39 -0.68
C VAL A 26 9.40 -4.86 -0.49
N CYS A 27 8.98 -5.02 0.76
CA CYS A 27 7.58 -5.25 1.11
C CYS A 27 7.22 -4.53 2.41
N PRO A 28 5.95 -4.10 2.58
CA PRO A 28 5.45 -3.64 3.86
C PRO A 28 5.66 -4.69 4.95
N ARG A 29 5.89 -4.22 6.17
CA ARG A 29 6.03 -5.13 7.32
C ARG A 29 4.70 -5.90 7.54
N PRO A 30 4.74 -7.23 7.68
CA PRO A 30 3.57 -8.01 8.07
C PRO A 30 3.01 -7.57 9.42
N ILE A 31 1.70 -7.62 9.58
CA ILE A 31 1.05 -7.35 10.86
C ILE A 31 1.06 -8.63 11.69
N ASP A 32 1.97 -8.74 12.65
CA ASP A 32 1.95 -9.87 13.60
C ASP A 32 0.90 -9.62 14.69
N CYS A 33 -0.31 -10.10 14.44
CA CYS A 33 -1.45 -9.91 15.34
C CYS A 33 -1.47 -10.88 16.54
N GLY A 34 -0.48 -11.78 16.64
CA GLY A 34 -0.37 -12.79 17.72
C GLY A 34 -1.65 -13.58 17.95
N ALA A 35 -1.87 -14.02 19.19
CA ALA A 35 -3.15 -14.59 19.65
C ALA A 35 -4.20 -13.52 20.00
N GLY A 36 -4.06 -12.29 19.47
CA GLY A 36 -4.94 -11.18 19.80
C GLY A 36 -6.39 -11.45 19.39
N ALA A 37 -7.32 -11.23 20.33
CA ALA A 37 -8.74 -11.27 20.04
C ALA A 37 -9.18 -9.97 19.36
N PHE A 38 -9.81 -10.08 18.18
CA PHE A 38 -10.45 -8.97 17.48
C PHE A 38 -11.91 -8.86 17.96
N THR A 39 -12.09 -8.38 19.18
CA THR A 39 -13.41 -8.38 19.85
C THR A 39 -14.00 -6.99 20.01
N THR A 40 -13.18 -5.94 19.91
CA THR A 40 -13.61 -4.55 20.06
C THR A 40 -13.12 -3.69 18.89
N ARG A 41 -13.80 -2.56 18.63
CA ARG A 41 -13.34 -1.54 17.68
C ARG A 41 -11.90 -1.11 17.99
N ARG A 42 -11.58 -0.86 19.25
CA ARG A 42 -10.23 -0.48 19.69
C ARG A 42 -9.19 -1.53 19.30
N SER A 43 -9.48 -2.81 19.51
CA SER A 43 -8.56 -3.90 19.17
C SER A 43 -8.31 -3.97 17.66
N CYS A 44 -9.36 -3.85 16.85
CA CYS A 44 -9.26 -3.87 15.40
C CYS A 44 -8.46 -2.67 14.87
N PHE A 45 -8.77 -1.45 15.32
CA PHE A 45 -8.06 -0.25 14.92
C PHE A 45 -6.58 -0.29 15.33
N LYS A 46 -6.28 -0.79 16.52
CA LYS A 46 -4.90 -0.96 17.01
C LYS A 46 -4.07 -1.85 16.09
N TRP A 47 -4.65 -2.93 15.57
CA TRP A 47 -3.93 -3.89 14.74
C TRP A 47 -3.89 -3.46 13.28
N LEU A 48 -5.05 -3.13 12.70
CA LEU A 48 -5.13 -2.67 11.32
C LEU A 48 -4.31 -1.40 11.11
N GLY A 49 -4.29 -0.46 12.07
CA GLY A 49 -3.51 0.77 11.99
C GLY A 49 -1.99 0.59 11.95
N LYS A 50 -1.47 -0.62 12.20
CA LYS A 50 -0.02 -0.91 12.08
C LYS A 50 0.41 -1.13 10.63
N TYR A 51 -0.52 -1.40 9.72
CA TYR A 51 -0.18 -1.52 8.31
C TYR A 51 0.29 -0.18 7.76
N PHE A 52 1.50 -0.15 7.20
CA PHE A 52 2.13 1.05 6.69
C PHE A 52 2.79 0.75 5.34
N ASP A 53 2.25 1.37 4.28
CA ASP A 53 2.72 1.24 2.89
C ASP A 53 2.62 2.61 2.20
N PRO A 54 3.54 3.55 2.51
CA PRO A 54 3.49 4.91 1.99
C PRO A 54 3.66 5.02 0.47
N ILE A 55 4.26 4.02 -0.18
CA ILE A 55 4.43 3.97 -1.64
C ILE A 55 3.23 3.26 -2.31
N GLY A 56 2.38 2.57 -1.55
CA GLY A 56 1.23 1.84 -2.11
C GLY A 56 1.64 0.62 -2.93
N THR A 57 2.79 0.01 -2.62
CA THR A 57 3.26 -1.21 -3.30
C THR A 57 2.21 -2.34 -3.24
N ASN A 58 1.54 -2.46 -2.09
CA ASN A 58 0.47 -3.39 -1.78
C ASN A 58 -0.83 -2.61 -1.45
N ILE A 59 -1.17 -1.63 -2.27
CA ILE A 59 -2.34 -0.74 -2.08
C ILE A 59 -3.66 -1.49 -1.87
N GLU A 60 -3.77 -2.70 -2.41
CA GLU A 60 -4.92 -3.59 -2.26
C GLU A 60 -5.15 -3.95 -0.79
N ILE A 61 -4.07 -4.21 -0.04
CA ILE A 61 -4.12 -4.47 1.41
C ILE A 61 -4.56 -3.20 2.13
N ALA A 62 -4.00 -2.04 1.76
CA ALA A 62 -4.38 -0.76 2.35
C ALA A 62 -5.86 -0.41 2.10
N ALA A 63 -6.41 -0.79 0.94
CA ALA A 63 -7.81 -0.53 0.58
C ALA A 63 -8.73 -1.39 1.45
N ARG A 64 -8.40 -2.68 1.56
CA ARG A 64 -9.11 -3.61 2.42
C ARG A 64 -9.05 -3.21 3.90
N GLN A 65 -7.88 -2.75 4.37
CA GLN A 65 -7.68 -2.22 5.72
C GLN A 65 -8.64 -1.05 6.01
N ARG A 66 -8.67 -0.03 5.14
CA ARG A 66 -9.55 1.14 5.30
C ARG A 66 -11.02 0.75 5.30
N ARG A 67 -11.41 -0.14 4.38
CA ARG A 67 -12.78 -0.66 4.32
C ARG A 67 -13.16 -1.36 5.62
N LEU A 68 -12.32 -2.27 6.13
CA LEU A 68 -12.60 -2.97 7.39
C LEU A 68 -12.65 -2.01 8.58
N LEU A 69 -11.80 -0.98 8.63
CA LEU A 69 -11.87 0.05 9.67
C LEU A 69 -13.23 0.77 9.66
N HIS A 70 -13.77 1.07 8.48
CA HIS A 70 -15.10 1.67 8.34
C HIS A 70 -16.21 0.72 8.78
N GLU A 71 -16.21 -0.52 8.28
CA GLU A 71 -17.20 -1.54 8.62
C GLU A 71 -17.21 -1.83 10.14
N VAL A 72 -16.03 -1.95 10.76
CA VAL A 72 -15.89 -2.11 12.23
C VAL A 72 -16.42 -0.89 12.97
N SER A 73 -16.25 0.32 12.43
CA SER A 73 -16.77 1.53 13.07
C SER A 73 -18.29 1.60 13.00
N GLU A 74 -18.91 1.12 11.93
CA GLU A 74 -20.36 1.10 11.75
C GLU A 74 -21.03 -0.02 12.54
N ALA A 75 -20.35 -1.16 12.71
CA ALA A 75 -20.89 -2.35 13.35
C ALA A 75 -20.82 -2.35 14.88
N THR A 76 -20.11 -1.40 15.49
CA THR A 76 -20.01 -1.30 16.95
C THR A 76 -20.59 0.02 17.44
N ASP A 77 -21.06 0.07 18.69
CA ASP A 77 -21.57 1.31 19.29
C ASP A 77 -20.44 2.18 19.86
N SER A 78 -19.43 1.55 20.48
CA SER A 78 -18.35 2.24 21.16
C SER A 78 -16.97 1.62 20.86
N TRP A 79 -15.91 2.20 21.45
CA TRP A 79 -14.55 1.70 21.25
C TRP A 79 -14.29 0.34 21.89
N ASP A 80 -14.94 0.07 23.03
CA ASP A 80 -14.67 -1.06 23.90
C ASP A 80 -15.88 -2.03 24.00
N SER A 81 -16.92 -1.81 23.20
CA SER A 81 -18.05 -2.74 23.11
C SER A 81 -17.61 -4.07 22.48
N LEU A 82 -18.24 -5.15 22.96
CA LEU A 82 -18.02 -6.54 22.54
C LEU A 82 -19.11 -7.02 21.58
N ASP A 83 -19.60 -6.11 20.74
CA ASP A 83 -20.69 -6.26 19.79
C ASP A 83 -20.20 -6.55 18.36
N LEU A 84 -18.89 -6.66 18.15
CA LEU A 84 -18.33 -6.92 16.83
C LEU A 84 -18.76 -8.30 16.30
N PRO A 85 -19.41 -8.39 15.12
CA PRO A 85 -19.80 -9.67 14.54
C PRO A 85 -18.59 -10.57 14.29
N GLN A 86 -18.75 -11.87 14.55
CA GLN A 86 -17.67 -12.85 14.42
C GLN A 86 -17.08 -12.87 13.00
N GLU A 87 -17.91 -12.81 11.96
CA GLU A 87 -17.47 -12.75 10.57
C GLU A 87 -16.54 -11.56 10.31
N MET A 88 -16.85 -10.40 10.90
CA MET A 88 -16.02 -9.21 10.77
C MET A 88 -14.69 -9.37 11.49
N ALA A 89 -14.69 -9.97 12.69
CA ALA A 89 -13.47 -10.32 13.42
C ALA A 89 -12.57 -11.29 12.61
N GLU A 90 -13.17 -12.24 11.91
CA GLU A 90 -12.47 -13.19 11.03
C GLU A 90 -11.89 -12.49 9.79
N ASN A 91 -12.62 -11.55 9.18
CA ASN A 91 -12.11 -10.75 8.08
C ASN A 91 -10.91 -9.87 8.49
N VAL A 92 -10.96 -9.26 9.67
CA VAL A 92 -9.83 -8.50 10.24
C VAL A 92 -8.63 -9.43 10.48
N ARG A 93 -8.85 -10.61 11.06
CA ARG A 93 -7.82 -11.62 11.27
C ARG A 93 -7.19 -12.07 9.96
N SER A 94 -8.00 -12.33 8.94
CA SER A 94 -7.54 -12.75 7.61
C SER A 94 -6.65 -11.69 6.96
N LEU A 95 -7.02 -10.41 7.06
CA LEU A 95 -6.20 -9.33 6.53
C LEU A 95 -4.87 -9.20 7.28
N CYS A 96 -4.89 -9.29 8.62
CA CYS A 96 -3.69 -9.34 9.47
C CYS A 96 -2.70 -10.44 9.04
N GLN A 97 -3.23 -11.60 8.65
CA GLN A 97 -2.44 -12.77 8.24
C GLN A 97 -2.04 -12.75 6.75
N THR A 98 -2.54 -11.79 5.98
CA THR A 98 -2.21 -11.68 4.55
C THR A 98 -0.75 -11.26 4.40
N SER A 99 0.04 -12.11 3.75
CA SER A 99 1.42 -11.76 3.42
C SER A 99 1.47 -10.65 2.37
N SER A 100 2.30 -9.64 2.61
CA SER A 100 2.59 -8.63 1.59
C SER A 100 3.42 -9.24 0.48
N ILE A 101 3.14 -8.83 -0.75
CA ILE A 101 3.85 -9.27 -1.94
C ILE A 101 5.15 -8.45 -2.04
N PRO A 102 6.31 -9.10 -2.23
CA PRO A 102 7.55 -8.39 -2.49
C PRO A 102 7.53 -7.69 -3.85
N HIS A 103 7.97 -6.43 -3.87
CA HIS A 103 8.12 -5.64 -5.09
C HIS A 103 9.58 -5.30 -5.32
N PRO A 104 10.08 -5.36 -6.57
CA PRO A 104 11.41 -4.85 -6.90
C PRO A 104 11.59 -3.42 -6.42
N ARG A 105 12.74 -3.10 -5.82
CA ARG A 105 13.02 -1.74 -5.34
C ARG A 105 13.13 -0.72 -6.47
N PHE A 106 13.44 -1.17 -7.68
CA PHE A 106 13.54 -0.34 -8.87
C PHE A 106 12.54 -0.74 -9.96
N VAL A 107 12.02 0.28 -10.64
CA VAL A 107 11.14 0.13 -11.81
C VAL A 107 11.81 0.82 -13.00
N ASP A 108 11.95 0.08 -14.10
CA ASP A 108 12.44 0.64 -15.36
C ASP A 108 11.34 1.45 -16.05
N ILE A 109 11.56 2.77 -16.12
CA ILE A 109 10.66 3.74 -16.73
C ILE A 109 11.20 4.33 -18.04
N ARG A 110 12.29 3.79 -18.60
CA ARG A 110 12.91 4.33 -19.84
C ARG A 110 11.99 4.29 -21.05
N GLN A 111 11.01 3.39 -21.06
CA GLN A 111 9.97 3.30 -22.10
C GLN A 111 8.73 4.15 -21.77
N GLY A 112 8.78 4.94 -20.70
CA GLY A 112 7.69 5.75 -20.20
C GLY A 112 7.01 5.16 -18.97
N LEU A 113 6.08 5.94 -18.44
CA LEU A 113 5.24 5.66 -17.29
C LEU A 113 3.77 5.77 -17.72
N VAL A 114 2.91 4.92 -17.17
CA VAL A 114 1.45 5.02 -17.30
C VAL A 114 0.85 5.11 -15.91
N VAL A 115 -0.10 6.04 -15.72
CA VAL A 115 -0.88 6.16 -14.48
C VAL A 115 -2.30 5.71 -14.76
N PHE A 116 -2.68 4.56 -14.20
CA PHE A 116 -4.03 4.06 -14.23
C PHE A 116 -4.85 4.76 -13.14
N CYS A 117 -6.04 5.22 -13.47
CA CYS A 117 -6.95 5.87 -12.52
C CYS A 117 -8.29 5.15 -12.54
N ASP A 118 -8.85 4.88 -11.38
CA ASP A 118 -10.16 4.22 -11.27
C ASP A 118 -10.95 4.75 -10.08
N ALA A 119 -12.27 4.57 -10.13
CA ALA A 119 -13.21 4.99 -9.12
C ALA A 119 -14.30 3.94 -8.92
N SER A 120 -14.73 3.76 -7.66
CA SER A 120 -15.84 2.88 -7.31
C SER A 120 -17.05 3.66 -6.80
N GLY A 121 -18.25 3.10 -6.99
CA GLY A 121 -19.49 3.65 -6.44
C GLY A 121 -19.53 3.75 -4.90
N SER A 122 -18.57 3.14 -4.20
CA SER A 122 -18.39 3.31 -2.75
C SER A 122 -17.66 4.62 -2.38
N GLY A 123 -17.34 5.48 -3.34
CA GLY A 123 -16.59 6.71 -3.12
C GLY A 123 -15.08 6.51 -3.05
N CYS A 124 -14.56 5.31 -3.31
CA CYS A 124 -13.13 5.05 -3.37
C CYS A 124 -12.59 5.50 -4.73
N ILE A 125 -11.43 6.14 -4.73
CA ILE A 125 -10.66 6.47 -5.93
C ILE A 125 -9.23 5.96 -5.78
N CYS A 126 -8.60 5.57 -6.87
CA CYS A 126 -7.20 5.17 -6.89
C CYS A 126 -6.45 5.69 -8.11
N ALA A 127 -5.13 5.79 -7.94
CA ALA A 127 -4.16 6.03 -8.99
C ALA A 127 -3.01 5.02 -8.83
N ASP A 128 -2.58 4.38 -9.91
CA ASP A 128 -1.55 3.34 -9.93
C ASP A 128 -0.56 3.63 -11.06
N ALA A 129 0.62 4.13 -10.71
CA ALA A 129 1.69 4.49 -11.63
C ALA A 129 2.62 3.30 -11.87
N ARG A 130 2.81 2.95 -13.15
CA ARG A 130 3.56 1.76 -13.57
C ARG A 130 4.52 2.07 -14.71
N GLY A 131 5.67 1.40 -14.71
CA GLY A 131 6.61 1.45 -15.84
C GLY A 131 6.07 0.70 -17.06
N VAL A 132 6.17 1.29 -18.25
CA VAL A 132 5.67 0.70 -19.51
C VAL A 132 6.37 -0.62 -19.85
N ALA A 133 7.69 -0.69 -19.60
CA ALA A 133 8.52 -1.80 -20.04
C ALA A 133 8.13 -3.16 -19.45
N ASN A 134 7.61 -3.18 -18.22
CA ASN A 134 7.34 -4.41 -17.47
C ASN A 134 6.06 -4.38 -16.63
N GLY A 135 5.28 -3.29 -16.69
CA GLY A 135 4.03 -3.13 -15.95
C GLY A 135 4.20 -3.08 -14.42
N ARG A 136 5.43 -2.93 -13.91
CA ARG A 136 5.69 -2.90 -12.47
C ARG A 136 5.24 -1.58 -11.88
N ARG A 137 4.59 -1.66 -10.72
CA ARG A 137 4.14 -0.52 -9.92
C ARG A 137 5.32 0.21 -9.33
N LEU A 138 5.35 1.52 -9.57
CA LEU A 138 6.28 2.46 -8.95
C LEU A 138 5.63 3.10 -7.72
N LEU A 139 4.39 3.55 -7.85
CA LEU A 139 3.66 4.28 -6.82
C LEU A 139 2.17 4.02 -6.98
N ALA A 140 1.45 3.86 -5.89
CA ALA A 140 -0.01 3.91 -5.93
C ALA A 140 -0.57 4.75 -4.78
N ARG A 141 -1.70 5.39 -5.06
CA ARG A 141 -2.46 6.22 -4.14
C ARG A 141 -3.91 5.81 -4.17
N GLN A 142 -4.58 5.91 -3.03
CA GLN A 142 -6.03 5.84 -2.97
C GLN A 142 -6.56 6.84 -1.96
N LYS A 143 -7.81 7.24 -2.16
CA LYS A 143 -8.55 8.07 -1.22
C LYS A 143 -9.99 7.59 -1.16
N THR A 144 -10.59 7.69 0.02
CA THR A 144 -12.03 7.52 0.21
C THR A 144 -12.66 8.90 0.25
N LEU A 145 -13.58 9.17 -0.67
CA LEU A 145 -14.33 10.42 -0.80
C LEU A 145 -15.79 10.18 -0.39
N ASN A 146 -16.66 11.15 -0.66
CA ASN A 146 -18.08 11.03 -0.39
C ASN A 146 -18.73 10.00 -1.34
N SER A 147 -19.22 8.89 -0.78
CA SER A 147 -19.90 7.81 -1.51
C SER A 147 -21.21 8.23 -2.20
N LYS A 148 -21.77 9.39 -1.87
CA LYS A 148 -22.99 9.93 -2.51
C LYS A 148 -22.70 10.70 -3.80
N TRP A 149 -21.44 10.90 -4.18
CA TRP A 149 -21.10 11.57 -5.44
C TRP A 149 -21.34 10.65 -6.64
N THR A 150 -21.61 11.25 -7.80
CA THR A 150 -21.79 10.50 -9.05
C THR A 150 -20.48 9.83 -9.48
N ILE A 151 -20.59 8.71 -10.18
CA ILE A 151 -19.40 7.99 -10.67
C ILE A 151 -18.51 8.88 -11.54
N ALA A 152 -19.08 9.65 -12.46
CA ALA A 152 -18.33 10.59 -13.32
C ALA A 152 -17.55 11.64 -12.50
N ARG A 153 -18.10 12.10 -11.37
CA ARG A 153 -17.39 13.02 -10.47
C ARG A 153 -16.23 12.33 -9.77
N LEU A 154 -16.43 11.09 -9.32
CA LEU A 154 -15.37 10.30 -8.69
C LEU A 154 -14.26 9.95 -9.68
N GLU A 155 -14.59 9.60 -10.93
CA GLU A 155 -13.63 9.37 -12.00
C GLU A 155 -12.79 10.62 -12.29
N LEU A 156 -13.42 11.80 -12.36
CA LEU A 156 -12.68 13.06 -12.49
C LEU A 156 -11.72 13.28 -11.30
N CYS A 157 -12.16 12.98 -10.07
CA CYS A 157 -11.28 13.04 -8.90
C CYS A 157 -10.14 12.01 -8.96
N ALA A 158 -10.38 10.81 -9.49
CA ALA A 158 -9.34 9.79 -9.70
C ALA A 158 -8.30 10.26 -10.72
N LEU A 159 -8.73 10.88 -11.83
CA LEU A 159 -7.81 11.50 -12.80
C LEU A 159 -6.97 12.62 -12.17
N CYS A 160 -7.58 13.50 -11.36
CA CYS A 160 -6.83 14.52 -10.62
C CYS A 160 -5.82 13.89 -9.65
N LEU A 161 -6.18 12.81 -8.95
CA LEU A 161 -5.27 12.06 -8.09
C LEU A 161 -4.12 11.45 -8.91
N GLY A 162 -4.40 10.94 -10.11
CA GLY A 162 -3.39 10.45 -11.04
C GLY A 162 -2.39 11.52 -11.47
N LEU A 163 -2.88 12.71 -11.83
CA LEU A 163 -2.02 13.85 -12.16
C LEU A 163 -1.13 14.28 -10.99
N LEU A 164 -1.69 14.35 -9.78
CA LEU A 164 -0.89 14.65 -8.57
C LEU A 164 0.16 13.56 -8.32
N THR A 165 -0.21 12.29 -8.48
CA THR A 165 0.71 11.15 -8.33
C THR A 165 1.84 11.21 -9.36
N LEU A 166 1.52 11.62 -10.60
CA LEU A 166 2.51 11.81 -11.66
C LEU A 166 3.48 12.95 -11.32
N ASN A 167 2.96 14.08 -10.84
CA ASN A 167 3.80 15.20 -10.41
C ASN A 167 4.73 14.80 -9.25
N GLU A 168 4.21 14.10 -8.23
CA GLU A 168 5.02 13.55 -7.13
C GLU A 168 6.19 12.70 -7.67
N ILE A 169 5.92 11.84 -8.66
CA ILE A 169 6.96 11.01 -9.27
C ILE A 169 7.97 11.88 -10.03
N CYS A 170 7.51 12.83 -10.83
CA CYS A 170 8.39 13.69 -11.62
C CYS A 170 9.28 14.60 -10.75
N GLU A 171 8.80 15.05 -9.59
CA GLU A 171 9.58 15.84 -8.63
C GLU A 171 10.70 15.01 -7.96
N GLU A 172 10.43 13.74 -7.68
CA GLU A 172 11.38 12.82 -7.03
C GLU A 172 12.26 12.05 -8.04
N MET A 173 11.97 12.17 -9.34
CA MET A 173 12.77 11.58 -10.41
C MET A 173 14.06 12.37 -10.57
N ASP A 174 15.12 11.91 -9.90
CA ASP A 174 16.47 12.32 -10.26
C ASP A 174 16.76 11.90 -11.71
N THR A 175 17.15 12.86 -12.54
CA THR A 175 17.66 12.59 -13.90
C THR A 175 18.93 11.75 -13.81
N LEU A 176 18.80 10.44 -14.00
CA LEU A 176 19.93 9.58 -14.36
C LEU A 176 20.27 9.88 -15.82
N THR A 177 21.21 10.80 -16.04
CA THR A 177 21.82 10.97 -17.36
C THR A 177 22.73 9.76 -17.64
N ILE A 178 23.16 9.60 -18.89
CA ILE A 178 24.11 8.56 -19.30
C ILE A 178 25.43 8.65 -18.48
N ASP A 179 25.67 9.80 -17.84
CA ASP A 179 26.87 10.12 -17.07
C ASP A 179 26.74 9.89 -15.54
N GLY A 180 25.58 9.43 -15.05
CA GLY A 180 25.32 9.18 -13.62
C GLY A 180 24.24 10.08 -13.00
N LEU A 181 24.13 10.05 -11.67
CA LEU A 181 23.12 10.78 -10.90
C LEU A 181 23.36 12.30 -11.03
N ALA A 182 22.56 12.99 -11.84
CA ALA A 182 22.56 14.45 -11.92
C ALA A 182 21.38 14.98 -11.09
N LEU A 183 21.71 15.73 -10.03
CA LEU A 183 20.70 16.41 -9.22
C LEU A 183 19.85 17.33 -10.11
N PRO A 184 18.54 17.44 -9.87
CA PRO A 184 17.64 18.27 -10.65
C PRO A 184 18.14 19.72 -10.65
N GLN A 185 18.35 20.28 -11.84
CA GLN A 185 18.61 21.70 -12.01
C GLN A 185 17.27 22.44 -11.95
N ILE A 186 17.10 23.25 -10.92
CA ILE A 186 16.02 24.23 -10.79
C ILE A 186 16.27 25.37 -11.78
#